data_AF-A0A8C0F689-F1
#
_entry.id   AF-A0A8C0F689-F1
#
_cell.length_a   1.000
_cell.length_b   1.000
_cell.length_c   1.000
_cell.angle_alpha   90.00
_cell.angle_beta   90.00
_cell.angle_gamma   90.00
#
_symmetry.space_group_name_H-M   'P 1'
#
loop_
_entity.id
_entity.type
_entity.pdbx_description
1 polymer ?
#
loop_
_entity_poly.entity_id
_entity_poly.type
_entity_poly.pdbx_seq_one_letter_code
_entity_poly.pdbx_strand_id
1 'polypeptide(L)'
;MGTGALTGDVTALWQCPPWGKVVPGSSPTHPAISRFLPTPRNGLEENYCRNPDQDKRGPWCYTVDPSIRHQSCGIKKCEDAVCMTCNGEEYRGTVDHTESGTECQRWDLQHPHKHPYHPNKYPDKGLDDNYCRNPDSSERPWCYTTDPGREREYCRIRLSEKRPRPRNVTTSCFRGKGEDYRGRVNVTVSGIPCQRWDAQTPHRHHFTPDKYLCK
;
A
#
# COMPACT_ATOMS: atom_id res chain seq x y z
N MET A 1 -38.23 23.26 -8.91
CA MET A 1 -37.21 23.15 -9.97
C MET A 1 -35.97 23.87 -9.45
N GLY A 2 -34.80 23.29 -9.19
CA GLY A 2 -34.32 21.91 -9.13
C GLY A 2 -33.00 22.02 -8.35
N THR A 3 -32.82 21.14 -7.37
CA THR A 3 -31.63 20.97 -6.53
C THR A 3 -30.49 20.29 -7.31
N GLY A 4 -29.25 20.72 -7.13
CA GLY A 4 -28.04 19.97 -7.54
C GLY A 4 -26.82 20.52 -6.78
N ALA A 5 -26.51 19.99 -5.60
CA ALA A 5 -25.62 18.85 -5.37
C ALA A 5 -24.14 19.19 -5.68
N LEU A 6 -23.43 19.67 -4.65
CA LEU A 6 -21.97 19.69 -4.60
C LEU A 6 -21.48 18.24 -4.38
N THR A 7 -21.13 17.55 -5.46
CA THR A 7 -20.38 16.30 -5.38
C THR A 7 -18.91 16.64 -5.20
N GLY A 8 -18.44 16.62 -3.95
CA GLY A 8 -17.02 16.66 -3.64
C GLY A 8 -16.39 15.31 -3.99
N ASP A 9 -15.75 15.23 -5.15
CA ASP A 9 -14.92 14.09 -5.52
C ASP A 9 -13.59 14.14 -4.74
N VAL A 10 -13.35 13.09 -3.94
CA VAL A 10 -12.21 12.94 -3.03
C VAL A 10 -11.01 12.30 -3.74
N THR A 11 -10.68 12.77 -4.95
CA THR A 11 -9.56 12.24 -5.77
C THR A 11 -8.43 13.23 -6.02
N ALA A 12 -8.45 14.39 -5.38
CA ALA A 12 -7.46 15.44 -5.58
C ALA A 12 -6.26 15.35 -4.62
N LEU A 13 -5.51 14.24 -4.64
CA LEU A 13 -4.16 14.24 -4.04
C LEU A 13 -3.20 13.41 -4.90
N TRP A 14 -2.10 14.07 -5.31
CA TRP A 14 -0.87 13.50 -5.89
C TRP A 14 -0.83 13.26 -7.41
N GLN A 15 -1.26 14.22 -8.21
CA GLN A 15 -0.83 14.28 -9.61
C GLN A 15 0.44 15.15 -9.69
N CYS A 16 1.58 14.53 -9.99
CA CYS A 16 2.80 15.27 -10.31
C CYS A 16 2.55 16.12 -11.57
N PRO A 17 3.10 17.34 -11.71
CA PRO A 17 3.12 18.06 -12.96
C PRO A 17 4.19 17.48 -13.91
N PRO A 18 4.03 17.65 -15.23
CA PRO A 18 5.05 17.24 -16.19
C PRO A 18 6.40 17.90 -15.92
N TRP A 19 7.47 17.13 -16.06
CA TRP A 19 8.84 17.62 -15.89
C TRP A 19 9.09 18.84 -16.79
N GLY A 20 9.80 19.85 -16.26
CA GLY A 20 10.17 21.05 -17.02
C GLY A 20 9.08 22.13 -17.17
N LYS A 21 7.86 21.96 -16.65
CA LYS A 21 6.92 23.08 -16.55
C LYS A 21 7.29 24.00 -15.38
N VAL A 22 7.44 25.29 -15.68
CA VAL A 22 7.71 26.33 -14.68
C VAL A 22 6.51 26.40 -13.74
N VAL A 23 6.73 26.12 -12.45
CA VAL A 23 5.73 26.30 -11.41
C VAL A 23 5.42 27.79 -11.31
N PRO A 24 4.14 28.22 -11.27
CA PRO A 24 3.80 29.63 -11.14
C PRO A 24 4.47 30.23 -9.89
N GLY A 25 5.39 31.18 -10.08
CA GLY A 25 6.12 31.86 -8.99
C GLY A 25 7.62 31.56 -8.87
N SER A 26 8.23 30.69 -9.69
CA SER A 26 9.70 30.50 -9.67
C SER A 26 10.43 31.39 -10.68
N SER A 27 11.43 32.16 -10.21
CA SER A 27 12.21 33.12 -11.00
C SER A 27 13.09 32.45 -12.09
N PRO A 28 13.25 33.03 -13.30
CA PRO A 28 13.80 32.31 -14.47
C PRO A 28 15.34 32.24 -14.56
N THR A 29 16.10 32.74 -13.59
CA THR A 29 17.55 33.02 -13.79
C THR A 29 18.53 32.09 -13.08
N HIS A 30 18.08 30.92 -12.57
CA HIS A 30 19.01 29.94 -11.99
C HIS A 30 19.48 28.89 -13.02
N PRO A 31 20.80 28.74 -13.28
CA PRO A 31 21.37 27.77 -14.23
C PRO A 31 21.16 26.29 -13.85
N ALA A 32 20.45 26.00 -12.76
CA ALA A 32 20.08 24.65 -12.33
C ALA A 32 18.78 24.13 -12.99
N ILE A 33 17.96 25.00 -13.60
CA ILE A 33 16.67 24.59 -14.20
C ILE A 33 16.88 23.79 -15.50
N SER A 34 17.95 24.06 -16.25
CA SER A 34 18.24 23.37 -17.52
C SER A 34 18.60 21.89 -17.38
N ARG A 35 18.99 21.42 -16.18
CA ARG A 35 19.40 20.03 -15.94
C ARG A 35 18.25 19.03 -15.87
N PHE A 36 17.02 19.50 -15.65
CA PHE A 36 15.86 18.63 -15.40
C PHE A 36 14.77 18.80 -16.49
N LEU A 37 15.15 19.30 -17.66
CA LEU A 37 14.25 19.37 -18.81
C LEU A 37 14.03 17.95 -19.38
N PRO A 38 12.80 17.58 -19.75
CA PRO A 38 12.52 16.32 -20.42
C PRO A 38 13.37 16.15 -21.67
N THR A 39 14.09 15.03 -21.78
CA THR A 39 14.71 14.62 -23.05
C THR A 39 14.43 13.14 -23.27
N PRO A 40 14.44 12.66 -24.52
CA PRO A 40 14.28 11.23 -24.81
C PRO A 40 15.34 10.32 -24.17
N ARG A 41 16.39 10.88 -23.57
CA ARG A 41 17.55 10.15 -23.05
C ARG A 41 17.69 10.18 -21.53
N ASN A 42 17.00 11.08 -20.84
CA ASN A 42 17.13 11.22 -19.38
C ASN A 42 15.99 10.59 -18.59
N GLY A 43 15.06 9.92 -19.28
CA GLY A 43 13.97 9.21 -18.64
C GLY A 43 13.01 10.14 -17.91
N LEU A 44 12.94 11.44 -18.19
CA LEU A 44 12.01 12.36 -17.53
C LEU A 44 10.70 12.44 -18.30
N GLU A 45 10.07 11.28 -18.58
CA GLU A 45 8.80 11.24 -19.29
C GLU A 45 7.62 11.65 -18.41
N GLU A 46 6.69 12.39 -19.01
CA GLU A 46 5.44 12.82 -18.38
C GLU A 46 5.66 13.47 -17.01
N ASN A 47 4.92 13.01 -16.01
CA ASN A 47 4.98 13.42 -14.63
C ASN A 47 5.46 12.29 -13.71
N TYR A 48 6.11 11.26 -14.27
CA TYR A 48 6.48 10.09 -13.48
C TYR A 48 7.62 10.40 -12.53
N CYS A 49 7.62 9.73 -11.37
CA CYS A 49 8.68 9.87 -10.40
C CYS A 49 10.02 9.36 -10.97
N ARG A 50 11.07 10.15 -10.81
CA ARG A 50 12.42 9.87 -11.30
C ARG A 50 13.46 10.35 -10.28
N ASN A 51 14.71 9.96 -10.48
CA ASN A 51 15.80 10.37 -9.59
C ASN A 51 17.00 10.94 -10.38
N PRO A 52 16.81 12.08 -11.08
CA PRO A 52 17.83 12.63 -11.97
C PRO A 52 19.05 13.22 -11.23
N ASP A 53 18.92 13.52 -9.94
CA ASP A 53 19.95 14.13 -9.09
C ASP A 53 20.59 13.13 -8.09
N GLN A 54 20.25 11.85 -8.20
CA GLN A 54 20.73 10.80 -7.29
C GLN A 54 20.40 11.08 -5.81
N ASP A 55 19.23 11.68 -5.53
CA ASP A 55 18.76 11.89 -4.17
C ASP A 55 18.70 10.55 -3.41
N LYS A 56 19.35 10.50 -2.24
CA LYS A 56 19.40 9.31 -1.37
C LYS A 56 18.03 8.88 -0.85
N ARG A 57 17.03 9.78 -0.88
CA ARG A 57 15.63 9.50 -0.50
C ARG A 57 14.85 8.75 -1.58
N GLY A 58 15.43 8.57 -2.76
CA GLY A 58 14.83 7.81 -3.88
C GLY A 58 14.07 8.69 -4.87
N PRO A 59 13.30 8.08 -5.79
CA PRO A 59 12.58 8.81 -6.83
C PRO A 59 11.61 9.84 -6.26
N TRP A 60 11.56 11.02 -6.88
CA TRP A 60 10.74 12.15 -6.50
C TRP A 60 10.10 12.79 -7.74
N CYS A 61 9.14 13.68 -7.51
CA CYS A 61 8.59 14.55 -8.54
C CYS A 61 8.35 15.96 -7.97
N TYR A 62 8.23 16.96 -8.85
CA TYR A 62 7.64 18.24 -8.45
C TYR A 62 6.18 18.01 -8.05
N THR A 63 5.61 18.81 -7.14
CA THR A 63 4.19 18.68 -6.77
C THR A 63 3.36 19.81 -7.36
N VAL A 64 2.04 19.60 -7.43
CA VAL A 64 1.06 20.64 -7.80
C VAL A 64 0.68 21.53 -6.61
N ASP A 65 1.06 21.16 -5.38
CA ASP A 65 0.86 21.99 -4.20
C ASP A 65 1.90 23.14 -4.21
N PRO A 66 1.47 24.41 -4.28
CA PRO A 66 2.38 25.55 -4.30
C PRO A 66 3.25 25.66 -3.04
N SER A 67 2.87 25.01 -1.95
CA SER A 67 3.62 24.98 -0.69
C SER A 67 4.71 23.90 -0.69
N ILE A 68 4.60 22.88 -1.56
CA ILE A 68 5.50 21.73 -1.59
C ILE A 68 6.15 21.65 -2.96
N ARG A 69 7.34 22.22 -3.10
CA ARG A 69 8.04 22.25 -4.39
C ARG A 69 8.25 20.85 -4.98
N HIS A 70 8.73 19.89 -4.20
CA HIS A 70 8.95 18.50 -4.62
C HIS A 70 8.86 17.55 -3.42
N GLN A 71 8.53 16.28 -3.67
CA GLN A 71 8.46 15.25 -2.64
C GLN A 71 8.86 13.88 -3.19
N SER A 72 9.41 13.02 -2.34
CA SER A 72 9.70 11.63 -2.71
C SER A 72 8.42 10.82 -2.86
N CYS A 73 8.39 9.93 -3.85
CA CYS A 73 7.20 9.20 -4.24
C CYS A 73 6.96 7.91 -3.43
N GLY A 74 7.75 7.67 -2.39
CA GLY A 74 7.60 6.48 -1.54
C GLY A 74 7.87 5.14 -2.22
N ILE A 75 8.41 5.14 -3.45
CA ILE A 75 8.76 3.94 -4.22
C ILE A 75 9.80 3.15 -3.43
N LYS A 76 9.48 1.88 -3.14
CA LYS A 76 10.36 0.99 -2.40
C LYS A 76 11.55 0.59 -3.27
N LYS A 77 12.71 0.39 -2.65
CA LYS A 77 13.88 -0.19 -3.34
C LYS A 77 13.54 -1.58 -3.83
N CYS A 78 14.10 -2.04 -4.95
CA CYS A 78 13.88 -3.39 -5.45
C CYS A 78 14.23 -4.47 -4.41
N GLU A 79 15.29 -4.25 -3.63
CA GLU A 79 15.69 -5.10 -2.50
C GLU A 79 14.61 -5.15 -1.39
N ASP A 80 13.94 -4.02 -1.14
CA ASP A 80 12.80 -3.91 -0.22
C ASP A 80 11.49 -4.41 -0.86
N ALA A 81 11.38 -4.48 -2.19
CA ALA A 81 10.19 -4.95 -2.92
C ALA A 81 10.04 -6.48 -2.88
N VAL A 82 11.11 -7.20 -2.53
CA VAL A 82 11.08 -8.65 -2.30
C VAL A 82 10.62 -8.97 -0.87
N CYS A 83 10.59 -8.00 0.05
CA CYS A 83 10.18 -8.23 1.43
C CYS A 83 8.85 -7.54 1.79
N MET A 84 8.06 -8.23 2.60
CA MET A 84 6.83 -7.70 3.19
C MET A 84 7.14 -7.09 4.55
N THR A 85 6.50 -5.96 4.86
CA THR A 85 6.40 -5.46 6.24
C THR A 85 5.10 -5.97 6.86
N CYS A 86 5.10 -6.23 8.17
CA CYS A 86 3.88 -6.61 8.90
C CYS A 86 3.26 -7.90 8.31
N ASN A 87 1.94 -7.94 8.11
CA ASN A 87 1.21 -9.01 7.42
C ASN A 87 1.14 -8.83 5.89
N GLY A 88 1.86 -7.86 5.31
CA GLY A 88 1.95 -7.70 3.86
C GLY A 88 0.70 -7.17 3.15
N GLU A 89 -0.21 -6.46 3.83
CA GLU A 89 -1.34 -5.74 3.16
C GLU A 89 -0.83 -4.77 2.07
N GLU A 90 0.31 -4.13 2.33
CA GLU A 90 0.99 -3.21 1.41
C GLU A 90 2.04 -3.90 0.52
N TYR A 91 2.12 -5.24 0.56
CA TYR A 91 3.06 -5.96 -0.29
C TYR A 91 2.66 -5.79 -1.77
N ARG A 92 3.62 -5.35 -2.59
CA ARG A 92 3.46 -5.11 -4.04
C ARG A 92 4.59 -5.74 -4.85
N GLY A 93 5.26 -6.76 -4.29
CA GLY A 93 6.27 -7.52 -5.01
C GLY A 93 5.66 -8.53 -5.99
N THR A 94 6.52 -9.29 -6.64
CA THR A 94 6.17 -10.15 -7.79
C THR A 94 6.22 -11.65 -7.48
N VAL A 95 6.19 -12.04 -6.20
CA VAL A 95 6.11 -13.48 -5.85
C VAL A 95 4.77 -14.02 -6.34
N ASP A 96 4.82 -15.09 -7.11
CA ASP A 96 3.71 -15.71 -7.88
C ASP A 96 3.56 -17.21 -7.62
N HIS A 97 4.27 -17.73 -6.61
CA HIS A 97 4.17 -19.10 -6.16
C HIS A 97 3.88 -19.16 -4.66
N THR A 98 3.09 -20.15 -4.27
CA THR A 98 2.73 -20.41 -2.89
C THR A 98 3.91 -20.99 -2.09
N GLU A 99 3.75 -21.14 -0.78
CA GLU A 99 4.80 -21.70 0.09
C GLU A 99 5.23 -23.12 -0.29
N SER A 100 4.29 -23.94 -0.78
CA SER A 100 4.56 -25.27 -1.33
C SER A 100 5.11 -25.26 -2.78
N GLY A 101 5.22 -24.09 -3.40
CA GLY A 101 5.69 -23.93 -4.78
C GLY A 101 4.61 -24.13 -5.84
N THR A 102 3.32 -24.07 -5.47
CA THR A 102 2.22 -24.11 -6.45
C THR A 102 2.06 -22.76 -7.11
N GLU A 103 1.87 -22.73 -8.42
CA GLU A 103 1.67 -21.49 -9.17
C GLU A 103 0.34 -20.82 -8.76
N CYS A 104 0.38 -19.50 -8.65
CA CYS A 104 -0.80 -18.70 -8.35
C CYS A 104 -1.69 -18.55 -9.59
N GLN A 105 -3.01 -18.65 -9.39
CA GLN A 105 -4.02 -18.24 -10.34
C GLN A 105 -4.02 -16.71 -10.46
N ARG A 106 -4.13 -16.19 -11.69
CA ARG A 106 -4.27 -14.75 -11.94
C ARG A 106 -5.56 -14.21 -11.34
N TRP A 107 -5.50 -13.04 -10.71
CA TRP A 107 -6.64 -12.44 -10.00
C TRP A 107 -7.80 -12.06 -10.92
N ASP A 108 -7.54 -11.83 -12.21
CA ASP A 108 -8.56 -11.54 -13.22
C ASP A 108 -9.22 -12.82 -13.80
N LEU A 109 -8.74 -14.00 -13.44
CA LEU A 109 -9.31 -15.28 -13.86
C LEU A 109 -10.25 -15.84 -12.78
N GLN A 110 -11.25 -16.60 -13.23
CA GLN A 110 -12.25 -17.26 -12.37
C GLN A 110 -12.16 -18.79 -12.45
N HIS A 111 -11.00 -19.31 -12.86
CA HIS A 111 -10.71 -20.72 -13.05
C HIS A 111 -9.24 -20.99 -12.67
N PRO A 112 -8.91 -22.11 -11.98
CA PRO A 112 -9.82 -23.15 -11.49
C PRO A 112 -10.78 -22.69 -10.39
N HIS A 113 -10.42 -21.66 -9.63
CA HIS A 113 -11.21 -21.19 -8.49
C HIS A 113 -11.99 -19.93 -8.82
N LYS A 114 -13.30 -19.95 -8.61
CA LYS A 114 -14.15 -18.75 -8.68
C LYS A 114 -13.99 -17.97 -7.39
N HIS A 115 -13.83 -16.65 -7.48
CA HIS A 115 -13.55 -15.84 -6.30
C HIS A 115 -13.98 -14.36 -6.43
N PRO A 116 -14.20 -13.67 -5.29
CA PRO A 116 -14.66 -12.29 -5.32
C PRO A 116 -13.57 -11.27 -5.67
N TYR A 117 -12.29 -11.59 -5.46
CA TYR A 117 -11.14 -10.67 -5.57
C TYR A 117 -10.73 -10.36 -7.02
N HIS A 118 -11.65 -9.86 -7.82
CA HIS A 118 -11.35 -9.38 -9.17
C HIS A 118 -10.74 -7.96 -9.11
N PRO A 119 -9.67 -7.64 -9.87
CA PRO A 119 -8.98 -6.34 -9.82
C PRO A 119 -9.91 -5.13 -10.02
N ASN A 120 -10.84 -5.20 -10.98
CA ASN A 120 -11.84 -4.15 -11.22
C ASN A 120 -12.75 -3.84 -10.02
N LYS A 121 -12.95 -4.81 -9.11
CA LYS A 121 -13.78 -4.63 -7.90
C LYS A 121 -12.97 -4.07 -6.72
N TYR A 122 -11.66 -4.30 -6.72
CA TYR A 122 -10.74 -3.92 -5.64
C TYR A 122 -9.47 -3.23 -6.21
N PRO A 123 -9.61 -2.08 -6.89
CA PRO A 123 -8.50 -1.43 -7.59
C PRO A 123 -7.38 -0.94 -6.66
N ASP A 124 -7.70 -0.69 -5.39
CA ASP A 124 -6.77 -0.27 -4.33
C ASP A 124 -5.92 -1.42 -3.76
N LYS A 125 -6.33 -2.67 -4.00
CA LYS A 125 -5.66 -3.86 -3.45
C LYS A 125 -4.44 -4.32 -4.26
N GLY A 126 -4.15 -3.66 -5.40
CA GLY A 126 -2.99 -3.97 -6.24
C GLY A 126 -2.98 -5.40 -6.72
N LEU A 127 -4.14 -5.94 -7.12
CA LEU A 127 -4.33 -7.33 -7.57
C LEU A 127 -3.80 -7.53 -9.00
N ASP A 128 -2.54 -7.17 -9.22
CA ASP A 128 -1.88 -7.25 -10.51
C ASP A 128 -1.42 -8.69 -10.78
N ASP A 129 -1.71 -9.18 -11.99
CA ASP A 129 -1.32 -10.50 -12.48
C ASP A 129 -1.76 -11.67 -11.56
N ASN A 130 -0.87 -12.61 -11.23
CA ASN A 130 -1.06 -13.66 -10.24
C ASN A 130 -0.21 -13.46 -8.97
N TYR A 131 0.30 -12.25 -8.74
CA TYR A 131 1.21 -12.03 -7.61
C TYR A 131 0.49 -12.18 -6.26
N CYS A 132 1.19 -12.72 -5.27
CA CYS A 132 0.68 -12.90 -3.92
C CYS A 132 0.28 -11.55 -3.29
N ARG A 133 -0.92 -11.48 -2.72
CA ARG A 133 -1.49 -10.28 -2.09
C ARG A 133 -2.21 -10.63 -0.81
N ASN A 134 -2.44 -9.62 0.03
CA ASN A 134 -3.24 -9.77 1.24
C ASN A 134 -4.43 -8.79 1.21
N PRO A 135 -5.44 -9.05 0.36
CA PRO A 135 -6.55 -8.11 0.20
C PRO A 135 -7.53 -8.11 1.39
N ASP A 136 -7.51 -9.17 2.20
CA ASP A 136 -8.49 -9.48 3.25
C ASP A 136 -7.94 -9.35 4.67
N SER A 137 -6.76 -8.75 4.84
CA SER A 137 -6.10 -8.60 6.14
C SER A 137 -5.81 -9.94 6.84
N SER A 138 -5.60 -11.00 6.05
CA SER A 138 -5.08 -12.28 6.53
C SER A 138 -3.70 -12.15 7.20
N GLU A 139 -3.20 -13.26 7.73
CA GLU A 139 -1.92 -13.32 8.47
C GLU A 139 -0.70 -12.94 7.60
N ARG A 140 -0.73 -13.23 6.30
CA ARG A 140 0.31 -12.90 5.31
C ARG A 140 -0.27 -12.96 3.90
N PRO A 141 0.46 -12.48 2.87
CA PRO A 141 0.00 -12.57 1.49
C PRO A 141 -0.22 -14.02 1.03
N TRP A 142 -1.23 -14.18 0.19
CA TRP A 142 -1.71 -15.44 -0.36
C TRP A 142 -2.14 -15.23 -1.81
N CYS A 143 -2.46 -16.32 -2.49
CA CYS A 143 -3.10 -16.30 -3.80
C CYS A 143 -4.04 -17.49 -3.94
N TYR A 144 -4.99 -17.41 -4.87
CA TYR A 144 -5.66 -18.60 -5.40
C TYR A 144 -4.63 -19.44 -6.15
N THR A 145 -4.76 -20.76 -6.14
CA THR A 145 -3.75 -21.63 -6.79
C THR A 145 -4.25 -22.19 -8.12
N THR A 146 -3.34 -22.64 -8.99
CA THR A 146 -3.71 -23.36 -10.22
C THR A 146 -4.08 -24.83 -9.96
N ASP A 147 -3.91 -25.33 -8.74
CA ASP A 147 -4.29 -26.67 -8.30
C ASP A 147 -5.80 -26.71 -7.93
N PRO A 148 -6.65 -27.46 -8.66
CA PRO A 148 -8.08 -27.56 -8.36
C PRO A 148 -8.39 -28.14 -6.98
N GLY A 149 -7.46 -28.89 -6.37
CA GLY A 149 -7.60 -29.47 -5.04
C GLY A 149 -7.29 -28.50 -3.90
N ARG A 150 -6.78 -27.30 -4.20
CA ARG A 150 -6.34 -26.33 -3.20
C ARG A 150 -6.69 -24.92 -3.63
N GLU A 151 -7.81 -24.43 -3.09
CA GLU A 151 -8.38 -23.13 -3.48
C GLU A 151 -7.38 -21.98 -3.32
N ARG A 152 -6.79 -21.83 -2.13
CA ARG A 152 -5.82 -20.79 -1.83
C ARG A 152 -4.72 -21.28 -0.91
N GLU A 153 -3.55 -20.65 -0.98
CA GLU A 153 -2.46 -20.89 -0.04
C GLU A 153 -1.66 -19.60 0.19
N TYR A 154 -1.03 -19.52 1.36
CA TYR A 154 -0.08 -18.46 1.66
C TYR A 154 1.20 -18.57 0.85
N CYS A 155 1.83 -17.43 0.62
CA CYS A 155 3.12 -17.33 -0.06
C CYS A 155 4.26 -17.15 0.93
N ARG A 156 5.44 -17.68 0.57
CA ARG A 156 6.67 -17.47 1.34
C ARG A 156 7.35 -16.18 0.88
N ILE A 157 7.06 -15.08 1.58
CA ILE A 157 7.67 -13.77 1.34
C ILE A 157 8.56 -13.40 2.52
N ARG A 158 9.73 -12.82 2.25
CA ARG A 158 10.68 -12.42 3.31
C ARG A 158 10.11 -11.27 4.13
N LEU A 159 10.25 -11.31 5.45
CA LEU A 159 9.89 -10.17 6.30
C LEU A 159 11.00 -9.12 6.28
N SER A 160 10.62 -7.85 6.14
CA SER A 160 11.54 -6.74 6.32
C SER A 160 11.79 -6.53 7.81
N GLU A 161 13.05 -6.32 8.20
CA GLU A 161 13.44 -6.05 9.59
C GLU A 161 13.00 -4.67 10.08
N LYS A 162 12.53 -3.79 9.17
CA LYS A 162 12.10 -2.43 9.49
C LYS A 162 10.63 -2.43 9.92
N ARG A 163 10.37 -2.24 11.22
CA ARG A 163 9.01 -1.96 11.71
C ARG A 163 8.56 -0.57 11.23
N PRO A 164 7.46 -0.44 10.47
CA PRO A 164 6.93 0.87 10.12
C PRO A 164 6.46 1.62 11.37
N ARG A 165 6.76 2.92 11.45
CA ARG A 165 6.23 3.79 12.50
C ARG A 165 4.77 4.09 12.17
N PRO A 166 3.80 3.79 13.07
CA PRO A 166 2.41 4.11 12.82
C PRO A 166 2.24 5.62 12.75
N ARG A 167 1.78 6.14 11.62
CA ARG A 167 1.45 7.56 11.43
C ARG A 167 -0.03 7.75 11.72
N ASN A 168 -0.39 8.85 12.37
CA ASN A 168 -1.77 9.26 12.64
C ASN A 168 -2.57 8.35 13.60
N VAL A 169 -1.96 7.86 14.68
CA VAL A 169 -2.68 7.09 15.72
C VAL A 169 -3.57 7.99 16.57
N THR A 170 -4.69 7.43 17.04
CA THR A 170 -5.55 8.07 18.04
C THR A 170 -5.58 7.24 19.32
N THR A 171 -5.59 7.88 20.49
CA THR A 171 -5.55 7.17 21.79
C THR A 171 -6.83 7.34 22.60
N SER A 172 -7.57 8.43 22.39
CA SER A 172 -8.78 8.78 23.13
C SER A 172 -10.07 8.46 22.40
N CYS A 173 -10.06 8.45 21.06
CA CYS A 173 -11.21 8.16 20.21
C CYS A 173 -10.75 7.36 18.98
N PHE A 174 -11.68 6.80 18.20
CA PHE A 174 -11.35 6.13 16.94
C PHE A 174 -11.99 6.85 15.74
N ARG A 175 -11.42 6.69 14.55
CA ARG A 175 -11.98 7.20 13.29
C ARG A 175 -12.34 6.05 12.37
N GLY A 176 -13.40 6.21 11.56
CA GLY A 176 -13.84 5.17 10.62
C GLY A 176 -14.10 3.83 11.33
N LYS A 177 -13.34 2.80 10.96
CA LYS A 177 -13.39 1.46 11.58
C LYS A 177 -12.44 1.26 12.78
N GLY A 178 -11.66 2.28 13.14
CA GLY A 178 -10.77 2.28 14.29
C GLY A 178 -9.46 1.50 14.13
N GLU A 179 -9.01 1.27 12.90
CA GLU A 179 -7.73 0.59 12.61
C GLU A 179 -6.50 1.37 13.13
N ASP A 180 -6.63 2.68 13.35
CA ASP A 180 -5.61 3.59 13.88
C ASP A 180 -5.73 3.83 15.40
N TYR A 181 -6.73 3.25 16.07
CA TYR A 181 -6.91 3.38 17.51
C TYR A 181 -5.82 2.61 18.28
N ARG A 182 -5.11 3.31 19.15
CA ARG A 182 -4.03 2.79 20.01
C ARG A 182 -4.23 3.21 21.48
N GLY A 183 -5.48 3.37 21.90
CA GLY A 183 -5.83 3.64 23.29
C GLY A 183 -5.71 2.41 24.19
N ARG A 184 -6.14 2.55 25.45
CA ARG A 184 -5.97 1.53 26.50
C ARG A 184 -7.28 0.94 27.03
N VAL A 185 -8.41 1.26 26.41
CA VAL A 185 -9.71 0.71 26.80
C VAL A 185 -9.68 -0.80 26.59
N ASN A 186 -9.99 -1.56 27.63
CA ASN A 186 -9.90 -3.02 27.69
C ASN A 186 -11.20 -3.67 28.23
N VAL A 187 -12.34 -2.99 28.04
CA VAL A 187 -13.65 -3.46 28.45
C VAL A 187 -14.62 -3.25 27.29
N THR A 188 -15.49 -4.22 27.03
CA THR A 188 -16.51 -4.17 25.97
C THR A 188 -17.66 -3.23 26.33
N VAL A 189 -18.54 -2.92 25.36
CA VAL A 189 -19.74 -2.10 25.56
C VAL A 189 -20.66 -2.67 26.65
N SER A 190 -20.67 -3.99 26.84
CA SER A 190 -21.45 -4.68 27.89
C SER A 190 -20.71 -4.83 29.22
N GLY A 191 -19.53 -4.23 29.39
CA GLY A 191 -18.78 -4.29 30.65
C GLY A 191 -17.89 -5.54 30.82
N ILE A 192 -17.78 -6.39 29.80
CA ILE A 192 -16.95 -7.61 29.88
C ILE A 192 -15.47 -7.26 29.65
N PRO A 193 -14.52 -7.69 30.51
CA PRO A 193 -13.09 -7.47 30.32
C PRO A 193 -12.55 -8.15 29.06
N CYS A 194 -11.65 -7.48 28.34
CA CYS A 194 -11.01 -8.03 27.15
C CYS A 194 -10.01 -9.15 27.50
N GLN A 195 -10.06 -10.25 26.75
CA GLN A 195 -8.97 -11.23 26.71
C GLN A 195 -7.71 -10.60 26.13
N ARG A 196 -6.54 -10.91 26.68
CA ARG A 196 -5.26 -10.45 26.12
C ARG A 196 -5.02 -11.07 24.74
N TRP A 197 -4.48 -10.29 23.80
CA TRP A 197 -4.17 -10.77 22.45
C TRP A 197 -3.10 -11.86 22.38
N ASP A 198 -2.26 -12.00 23.41
CA ASP A 198 -1.27 -13.08 23.53
C ASP A 198 -1.80 -14.31 24.30
N ALA A 199 -3.05 -14.29 24.77
CA ALA A 199 -3.69 -15.43 25.43
C ALA A 199 -4.56 -16.22 24.44
N GLN A 200 -4.64 -17.55 24.62
CA GLN A 200 -5.50 -18.45 23.82
C GLN A 200 -6.65 -19.04 24.64
N THR A 201 -6.97 -18.42 25.77
CA THR A 201 -8.00 -18.86 26.71
C THR A 201 -8.67 -17.61 27.29
N PRO A 202 -10.01 -17.58 27.44
CA PRO A 202 -10.97 -18.65 27.15
C PRO A 202 -11.23 -18.90 25.66
N HIS A 203 -10.94 -17.93 24.79
CA HIS A 203 -11.20 -18.07 23.36
C HIS A 203 -9.90 -18.24 22.57
N ARG A 204 -9.80 -19.33 21.81
CA ARG A 204 -8.67 -19.57 20.92
C ARG A 204 -8.85 -18.73 19.64
N HIS A 205 -7.81 -18.01 19.22
CA HIS A 205 -7.88 -17.12 18.06
C HIS A 205 -6.52 -16.97 17.36
N HIS A 206 -6.57 -16.55 16.09
CA HIS A 206 -5.38 -16.35 15.26
C HIS A 206 -4.79 -14.94 15.33
N PHE A 207 -5.47 -14.00 15.99
CA PHE A 207 -5.04 -12.61 16.17
C PHE A 207 -3.97 -12.45 17.25
N THR A 208 -2.75 -12.90 16.97
CA THR A 208 -1.61 -12.79 17.91
C THR A 208 -0.65 -11.66 17.52
N PRO A 209 0.02 -11.01 18.48
CA PRO A 209 0.95 -9.91 18.21
C PRO A 209 2.08 -10.28 17.22
N ASP A 210 2.55 -11.53 17.24
CA ASP A 210 3.62 -12.00 16.36
C ASP A 210 3.21 -12.05 14.88
N LYS A 211 1.92 -12.31 14.61
CA LYS A 211 1.38 -12.35 13.24
C LYS A 211 0.96 -10.98 12.74
N TYR A 212 0.54 -10.10 13.65
CA TYR A 212 0.01 -8.76 13.34
C TYR A 212 0.92 -7.66 13.91
N LEU A 213 2.23 -7.74 13.63
CA LEU A 213 3.28 -6.90 14.22
C LEU A 213 3.08 -5.37 14.12
N CYS A 214 2.23 -4.92 13.22
CA CYS A 214 1.99 -3.50 12.95
C CYS A 214 0.55 -3.05 13.18
N LYS A 215 -0.29 -3.93 13.73
CA LYS A 215 -1.62 -3.54 14.21
C LYS A 215 -1.49 -3.15 15.68
#